data_AF-A0A954HQU2-F1
#
_entry.id   AF-A0A954HQU2-F1
#
_cell.length_a   1.000
_cell.length_b   1.000
_cell.length_c   1.000
_cell.angle_alpha   90.00
_cell.angle_beta   90.00
_cell.angle_gamma   90.00
#
_symmetry.space_group_name_H-M   'P 1'
#
loop_
_entity.id
_entity.type
_entity.pdbx_description
1 polymer ?
#
loop_
_entity_poly.entity_id
_entity_poly.type
_entity_poly.pdbx_seq_one_letter_code
_entity_poly.pdbx_strand_id
1 'polypeptide(L)'
;MDTSRLMTLPYDYDLEDAFPSLSFGHQRPIQLLSPSAEDKRLFVVCQEGRVHVFLNQPDVAVTDVFLDLTDRVSRRGNEEGLLGIAFHPQFRTNGEFFVSYSAEGPKSVISRFRVAADHPNQALADSEEILLTVEQPYRTQNGGSVEFGPDGYLYIGLGDG
;
A
#
# COMPACT_ATOMS: atom_id res chain seq x y z
N MET A 1 9.88 -6.32 21.75
CA MET A 1 11.31 -6.17 21.40
C MET A 1 11.63 -4.73 21.69
N ASP A 2 12.50 -4.49 22.68
CA ASP A 2 12.92 -3.15 23.08
C ASP A 2 13.96 -2.63 22.07
N THR A 3 13.58 -1.62 21.30
CA THR A 3 14.45 -0.97 20.30
C THR A 3 15.31 0.15 20.89
N SER A 4 15.28 0.38 22.20
CA SER A 4 15.99 1.50 22.86
C SER A 4 17.52 1.37 22.90
N ARG A 5 18.11 0.43 22.15
CA ARG A 5 19.56 0.23 22.04
C ARG A 5 19.98 0.01 20.60
N LEU A 6 19.89 1.05 19.79
CA LEU A 6 20.56 1.10 18.50
C LEU A 6 21.51 2.30 18.44
N MET A 7 22.80 1.95 18.32
CA MET A 7 23.87 2.67 17.63
C MET A 7 23.80 4.20 17.61
N THR A 8 24.72 4.83 18.34
CA THR A 8 25.09 6.25 18.14
C THR A 8 25.55 6.46 16.71
N LEU A 9 24.63 6.88 15.83
CA LEU A 9 24.93 7.43 14.53
C LEU A 9 25.61 8.80 14.72
N PRO A 10 26.43 9.29 13.77
CA PRO A 10 27.22 10.52 13.92
C PRO A 10 26.39 11.83 13.96
N TYR A 11 25.08 11.72 14.12
CA TYR A 11 24.11 12.81 14.27
C TYR A 11 23.10 12.40 15.34
N ASP A 12 22.75 13.33 16.23
CA ASP A 12 21.70 13.14 17.23
C ASP A 12 20.33 13.15 16.52
N TYR A 13 19.78 11.97 16.25
CA TYR A 13 18.40 11.82 15.80
C TYR A 13 17.56 11.29 16.95
N ASP A 14 16.46 11.98 17.24
CA ASP A 14 15.43 11.48 18.15
C ASP A 14 14.38 10.70 17.36
N LEU A 15 14.02 9.53 17.86
CA LEU A 15 12.89 8.75 17.34
C LEU A 15 11.65 9.10 18.16
N GLU A 16 10.62 9.57 17.47
CA GLU A 16 9.30 9.83 18.05
C GLU A 16 8.27 8.92 17.40
N ASP A 17 7.33 8.41 18.20
CA ASP A 17 6.15 7.74 17.66
C ASP A 17 5.27 8.80 16.99
N ALA A 18 5.17 8.74 15.66
CA ALA A 18 4.39 9.70 14.89
C ALA A 18 2.88 9.60 15.14
N PHE A 19 2.38 8.44 15.58
CA PHE A 19 0.94 8.16 15.76
C PHE A 19 0.70 7.31 17.02
N PRO A 20 0.97 7.84 18.23
CA PRO A 20 0.96 7.06 19.48
C PRO A 20 -0.41 6.50 19.86
N SER A 21 -1.50 7.01 19.26
CA SER A 21 -2.87 6.53 19.49
C SER A 21 -3.36 5.54 18.44
N LEU A 22 -2.55 5.27 17.39
CA LEU A 22 -2.95 4.44 16.26
C LEU A 22 -2.42 3.00 16.39
N SER A 23 -3.26 2.02 16.08
CA SER A 23 -2.87 0.62 16.04
C SER A 23 -3.56 -0.12 14.90
N PHE A 24 -2.79 -0.94 14.17
CA PHE A 24 -3.30 -1.81 13.11
C PHE A 24 -3.60 -3.23 13.60
N GLY A 25 -3.55 -3.45 14.92
CA GLY A 25 -3.78 -4.77 15.53
C GLY A 25 -2.78 -5.82 15.03
N HIS A 26 -3.29 -6.91 14.47
CA HIS A 26 -2.47 -8.01 13.92
C HIS A 26 -2.20 -7.90 12.41
N GLN A 27 -2.59 -6.79 11.77
CA GLN A 27 -2.29 -6.57 10.36
C GLN A 27 -0.79 -6.27 10.17
N ARG A 28 -0.30 -6.43 8.94
CA ARG A 28 1.10 -6.17 8.58
C ARG A 28 1.20 -4.98 7.65
N PRO A 29 1.39 -3.75 8.18
CA PRO A 29 1.73 -2.58 7.38
C PRO A 29 3.02 -2.82 6.59
N ILE A 30 3.00 -2.54 5.29
CA ILE A 30 4.16 -2.70 4.40
C ILE A 30 4.50 -1.43 3.61
N GLN A 31 3.57 -0.49 3.50
CA GLN A 31 3.77 0.77 2.78
C GLN A 31 2.94 1.89 3.44
N LEU A 32 3.54 3.07 3.57
CA LEU A 32 2.89 4.31 4.01
C LEU A 32 3.14 5.36 2.93
N LEU A 33 2.08 6.02 2.46
CA LEU A 33 2.19 7.03 1.40
C LEU A 33 1.06 8.06 1.46
N SER A 34 1.22 9.15 0.73
CA SER A 34 0.16 10.13 0.43
C SER A 34 0.07 10.32 -1.09
N PRO A 35 -1.12 10.60 -1.66
CA PRO A 35 -1.27 10.85 -3.10
C PRO A 35 -0.50 12.07 -3.62
N SER A 36 -0.24 13.06 -2.76
CA SER A 36 0.50 14.29 -3.11
C SER A 36 0.99 14.98 -1.83
N ALA A 37 1.93 15.92 -1.95
CA ALA A 37 2.44 16.67 -0.81
C ALA A 37 1.36 17.52 -0.11
N GLU A 38 0.31 17.90 -0.84
CA GLU A 38 -0.80 18.72 -0.38
C GLU A 38 -1.94 17.90 0.22
N ASP A 39 -1.97 16.58 0.01
CA ASP A 39 -2.98 15.71 0.58
C ASP A 39 -2.61 15.41 2.03
N LYS A 40 -3.53 15.77 2.93
CA LYS A 40 -3.37 15.61 4.39
C LYS A 40 -3.62 14.18 4.84
N ARG A 41 -4.00 13.27 3.94
CA ARG A 41 -4.28 11.88 4.26
C ARG A 41 -3.04 11.04 4.07
N LEU A 42 -2.88 10.08 4.95
CA LEU A 42 -1.95 8.98 4.81
C LEU A 42 -2.72 7.71 4.51
N PHE A 43 -2.11 6.89 3.67
CA PHE A 43 -2.61 5.58 3.29
C PHE A 43 -1.62 4.52 3.78
N VAL A 44 -2.11 3.52 4.50
CA VAL A 44 -1.30 2.40 4.96
C VAL A 44 -1.77 1.14 4.26
N VAL A 45 -0.86 0.53 3.50
CA VAL A 45 -1.07 -0.76 2.87
C VAL A 45 -0.75 -1.84 3.88
N CYS A 46 -1.74 -2.66 4.19
CA CYS A 46 -1.58 -3.88 4.96
C CYS A 46 -1.54 -5.07 4.00
N GLN A 47 -0.54 -5.94 4.20
CA GLN A 47 -0.31 -7.12 3.38
C GLN A 47 -1.55 -8.04 3.30
N GLU A 48 -2.49 -7.94 4.26
CA GLU A 48 -3.73 -8.72 4.33
C GLU A 48 -4.67 -8.49 3.14
N GLY A 49 -4.41 -7.46 2.33
CA GLY A 49 -5.31 -7.06 1.25
C GLY A 49 -6.10 -5.80 1.58
N ARG A 50 -5.69 -5.03 2.59
CA ARG A 50 -6.40 -3.82 3.00
C ARG A 50 -5.52 -2.59 2.87
N VAL A 51 -6.14 -1.50 2.44
CA VAL A 51 -5.55 -0.16 2.53
C VAL A 51 -6.37 0.64 3.53
N HIS A 52 -5.71 1.19 4.53
CA HIS A 52 -6.30 2.11 5.49
C HIS A 52 -6.02 3.55 5.08
N VAL A 53 -6.94 4.46 5.38
CA VAL A 53 -6.75 5.91 5.19
C VAL A 53 -7.07 6.67 6.47
N PHE A 54 -6.28 7.68 6.79
CA PHE A 54 -6.47 8.53 7.96
C PHE A 54 -5.77 9.89 7.77
N LEU A 55 -6.08 10.86 8.62
CA LEU A 55 -5.44 12.19 8.58
C LEU A 55 -4.03 12.12 9.17
N ASN A 56 -3.08 12.80 8.53
CA ASN A 56 -1.71 12.97 9.01
C ASN A 56 -1.66 13.94 10.20
N GLN A 57 -2.06 13.46 11.37
CA GLN A 57 -2.07 14.21 12.62
C GLN A 57 -1.68 13.28 13.79
N PRO A 58 -0.86 13.73 14.76
CA PRO A 58 -0.34 12.85 15.82
C PRO A 58 -1.41 12.23 16.73
N ASP A 59 -2.55 12.90 16.90
CA ASP A 59 -3.65 12.48 17.77
C ASP A 59 -4.66 11.55 17.07
N VAL A 60 -4.37 11.11 15.84
CA VAL A 60 -5.23 10.17 15.11
C VAL A 60 -5.30 8.82 15.82
N ALA A 61 -6.52 8.34 16.05
CA ALA A 61 -6.78 7.09 16.77
C ALA A 61 -7.57 6.06 15.96
N VAL A 62 -8.12 6.47 14.81
CA VAL A 62 -8.98 5.64 13.97
C VAL A 62 -8.62 5.80 12.50
N THR A 63 -8.83 4.74 11.73
CA THR A 63 -8.66 4.71 10.28
C THR A 63 -9.96 4.26 9.60
N ASP A 64 -10.15 4.71 8.36
CA ASP A 64 -11.15 4.13 7.45
C ASP A 64 -10.48 3.04 6.61
N VAL A 65 -11.25 2.04 6.16
CA VAL A 65 -10.78 1.11 5.13
C VAL A 65 -11.01 1.75 3.77
N PHE A 66 -9.93 2.19 3.12
CA PHE A 66 -9.95 2.74 1.77
C PHE A 66 -10.26 1.68 0.73
N LEU A 67 -9.59 0.53 0.81
CA LEU A 67 -9.74 -0.58 -0.13
C LEU A 67 -9.66 -1.90 0.63
N ASP A 68 -10.52 -2.86 0.27
CA ASP A 68 -10.47 -4.24 0.76
C ASP A 68 -10.47 -5.20 -0.45
N LEU A 69 -9.36 -5.93 -0.60
CA LEU A 69 -9.11 -6.98 -1.59
C LEU A 69 -8.83 -8.33 -0.90
N THR A 70 -9.24 -8.51 0.36
CA THR A 70 -9.00 -9.74 1.13
C THR A 70 -9.59 -11.00 0.47
N ASP A 71 -10.57 -10.84 -0.42
CA ASP A 71 -11.20 -11.89 -1.23
C ASP A 71 -10.39 -12.27 -2.49
N ARG A 72 -9.41 -11.45 -2.89
CA ARG A 72 -8.61 -11.61 -4.13
C ARG A 72 -7.15 -11.95 -3.87
N VAL A 73 -6.58 -11.46 -2.76
CA VAL A 73 -5.16 -11.66 -2.46
C VAL A 73 -4.88 -13.07 -1.95
N SER A 74 -3.83 -13.70 -2.47
CA SER A 74 -3.24 -14.90 -1.88
C SER A 74 -2.32 -14.51 -0.73
N ARG A 75 -2.34 -15.31 0.33
CA ARG A 75 -1.44 -15.21 1.50
C ARG A 75 -0.96 -16.57 1.97
N ARG A 76 -0.70 -17.47 1.01
CA ARG A 76 -0.16 -18.81 1.29
C ARG A 76 1.34 -18.79 1.54
N GLY A 77 2.03 -17.75 1.07
CA GLY A 77 3.42 -17.42 1.37
C GLY A 77 3.56 -16.20 2.29
N ASN A 78 4.75 -16.04 2.88
CA ASN A 78 5.04 -14.90 3.75
C ASN A 78 5.26 -13.59 2.98
N GLU A 79 5.62 -13.68 1.70
CA GLU A 79 5.86 -12.55 0.79
C GLU A 79 4.69 -12.32 -0.17
N GLU A 80 3.63 -13.12 -0.07
CA GLU A 80 2.39 -12.91 -0.82
C GLU A 80 1.46 -11.93 -0.09
N GLY A 81 0.58 -11.28 -0.84
CA GLY A 81 -0.48 -10.42 -0.31
C GLY A 81 -0.75 -9.23 -1.22
N LEU A 82 -1.28 -8.15 -0.66
CA LEU A 82 -1.21 -6.82 -1.30
C LEU A 82 0.18 -6.26 -1.03
N LEU A 83 0.94 -5.96 -2.09
CA LEU A 83 2.39 -5.71 -2.03
C LEU A 83 2.80 -4.29 -2.42
N GLY A 84 1.92 -3.55 -3.09
CA GLY A 84 2.18 -2.14 -3.41
C GLY A 84 0.94 -1.40 -3.85
N ILE A 85 0.96 -0.08 -3.63
CA ILE A 85 0.02 0.89 -4.19
C ILE A 85 0.76 2.11 -4.75
N ALA A 86 0.25 2.65 -5.85
CA ALA A 86 0.67 3.93 -6.42
C ALA A 86 -0.56 4.77 -6.78
N PHE A 87 -0.62 6.01 -6.33
CA PHE A 87 -1.61 6.96 -6.81
C PHE A 87 -1.17 7.51 -8.18
N HIS A 88 -2.12 7.66 -9.10
CA HIS A 88 -1.81 8.35 -10.36
C HIS A 88 -1.32 9.79 -10.06
N PRO A 89 -0.37 10.36 -10.83
CA PRO A 89 0.09 11.74 -10.59
C PRO A 89 -1.04 12.80 -10.65
N GLN A 90 -2.15 12.45 -11.29
CA GLN A 90 -3.37 13.28 -11.38
C GLN A 90 -4.52 12.77 -10.51
N PHE A 91 -4.24 11.98 -9.46
CA PHE A 91 -5.24 11.31 -8.61
C PHE A 91 -6.35 12.24 -8.12
N ARG A 92 -6.02 13.49 -7.76
CA ARG A 92 -7.01 14.49 -7.33
C ARG A 92 -8.09 14.78 -8.38
N THR A 93 -7.78 14.58 -9.66
CA THR A 93 -8.68 14.88 -10.79
C THR A 93 -9.29 13.64 -11.42
N ASN A 94 -8.56 12.53 -11.51
CA ASN A 94 -9.04 11.31 -12.16
C ASN A 94 -9.44 10.19 -11.19
N GLY A 95 -9.03 10.28 -9.92
CA GLY A 95 -9.33 9.30 -8.89
C GLY A 95 -8.65 7.95 -9.09
N GLU A 96 -7.68 7.83 -10.02
CA GLU A 96 -7.08 6.56 -10.40
C GLU A 96 -5.86 6.21 -9.53
N PHE A 97 -5.77 4.95 -9.14
CA PHE A 97 -4.63 4.39 -8.43
C PHE A 97 -4.39 2.95 -8.86
N PHE A 98 -3.21 2.45 -8.57
CA PHE A 98 -2.71 1.17 -9.07
C PHE A 98 -2.24 0.34 -7.89
N VAL A 99 -2.48 -0.96 -7.94
CA VAL A 99 -2.04 -1.90 -6.92
C VAL A 99 -1.30 -3.06 -7.55
N SER A 100 -0.44 -3.67 -6.76
CA SER A 100 0.23 -4.94 -7.07
C SER A 100 -0.05 -5.92 -5.96
N TYR A 101 -0.53 -7.12 -6.31
CA TYR A 101 -0.85 -8.16 -5.34
C TYR A 101 -0.63 -9.57 -5.89
N SER A 102 -0.33 -10.51 -4.99
CA SER A 102 -0.29 -11.94 -5.31
C SER A 102 -1.71 -12.51 -5.34
N ALA A 103 -2.04 -13.31 -6.35
CA ALA A 103 -3.35 -13.96 -6.50
C ALA A 103 -3.24 -15.49 -6.56
N GLU A 104 -4.36 -16.18 -6.35
CA GLU A 104 -4.46 -17.63 -6.58
C GLU A 104 -4.16 -17.99 -8.06
N GLY A 105 -3.65 -19.21 -8.28
CA GLY A 105 -3.06 -19.59 -9.57
C GLY A 105 -1.73 -18.85 -9.75
N PRO A 106 -0.73 -19.19 -8.92
CA PRO A 106 0.20 -18.27 -8.27
C PRO A 106 0.81 -17.28 -9.27
N LYS A 107 0.45 -16.01 -9.10
CA LYS A 107 0.74 -14.92 -10.04
C LYS A 107 0.75 -13.57 -9.32
N SER A 108 1.51 -12.62 -9.85
CA SER A 108 1.39 -11.20 -9.53
C SER A 108 0.39 -10.55 -10.46
N VAL A 109 -0.51 -9.75 -9.91
CA VAL A 109 -1.51 -8.98 -10.64
C VAL A 109 -1.25 -7.50 -10.39
N ILE A 110 -1.17 -6.73 -11.48
CA ILE A 110 -1.13 -5.27 -11.44
C ILE A 110 -2.45 -4.77 -12.00
N SER A 111 -3.16 -4.00 -11.18
CA SER A 111 -4.51 -3.54 -11.48
C SER A 111 -4.64 -2.05 -11.23
N ARG A 112 -5.48 -1.39 -12.03
CA ARG A 112 -5.98 -0.04 -11.82
C ARG A 112 -7.34 -0.08 -11.12
N PHE A 113 -7.57 0.88 -10.23
CA PHE A 113 -8.82 1.11 -9.52
C PHE A 113 -9.16 2.60 -9.50
N ARG A 114 -10.39 2.91 -9.09
CA ARG A 114 -10.89 4.28 -8.90
C ARG A 114 -11.42 4.52 -7.49
N VAL A 115 -11.23 5.74 -7.00
CA VAL A 115 -11.92 6.25 -5.80
C VAL A 115 -13.38 6.57 -6.10
N ALA A 116 -14.26 6.41 -5.11
CA ALA A 116 -15.64 6.86 -5.19
C ALA A 116 -15.70 8.39 -5.30
N ALA A 117 -16.50 8.89 -6.24
CA ALA A 117 -16.55 10.32 -6.56
C ALA A 117 -17.06 11.20 -5.40
N ASP A 118 -17.92 10.64 -4.55
CA ASP A 118 -18.57 11.29 -3.42
C ASP A 118 -17.98 10.88 -2.06
N HIS A 119 -17.15 9.83 -2.02
CA HIS A 119 -16.51 9.32 -0.81
C HIS A 119 -14.99 9.19 -1.04
N PRO A 120 -14.21 10.28 -0.88
CA PRO A 120 -12.80 10.31 -1.26
C PRO A 120 -11.92 9.36 -0.42
N ASN A 121 -12.41 8.88 0.72
CA ASN A 121 -11.75 7.89 1.58
C ASN A 121 -12.18 6.46 1.25
N GLN A 122 -12.91 6.22 0.15
CA GLN A 122 -13.39 4.90 -0.23
C GLN A 122 -13.10 4.61 -1.70
N ALA A 123 -12.37 3.53 -1.97
CA ALA A 123 -12.19 2.99 -3.30
C ALA A 123 -13.37 2.12 -3.74
N LEU A 124 -13.58 2.06 -5.05
CA LEU A 124 -14.53 1.15 -5.69
C LEU A 124 -13.80 -0.15 -6.03
N ALA A 125 -13.89 -1.16 -5.16
CA ALA A 125 -13.21 -2.45 -5.39
C ALA A 125 -13.71 -3.18 -6.66
N ASP A 126 -14.91 -2.89 -7.12
CA ASP A 126 -15.50 -3.40 -8.36
C ASP A 126 -15.04 -2.64 -9.61
N SER A 127 -14.34 -1.50 -9.46
CA SER A 127 -13.74 -0.75 -10.58
C SER A 127 -12.42 -1.34 -11.09
N GLU A 128 -12.05 -2.54 -10.63
CA GLU A 128 -10.79 -3.19 -11.00
C GLU A 128 -10.64 -3.35 -12.52
N GLU A 129 -9.50 -2.91 -13.02
CA GLU A 129 -9.02 -3.19 -14.35
C GLU A 129 -7.62 -3.80 -14.28
N ILE A 130 -7.51 -5.08 -14.63
CA ILE A 130 -6.24 -5.79 -14.67
C ILE A 130 -5.43 -5.30 -15.86
N LEU A 131 -4.23 -4.78 -15.59
CA LEU A 131 -3.31 -4.26 -16.61
C LEU A 131 -2.25 -5.29 -17.00
N LEU A 132 -1.75 -6.04 -16.01
CA LEU A 132 -0.71 -7.04 -16.19
C LEU A 132 -0.93 -8.20 -15.22
N THR A 133 -0.65 -9.39 -15.70
CA THR A 133 -0.55 -10.60 -14.89
C THR A 133 0.75 -11.30 -15.25
N VAL A 134 1.52 -11.69 -14.24
CA VAL A 134 2.78 -12.41 -14.40
C VAL A 134 2.73 -13.65 -13.52
N GLU A 135 2.95 -14.82 -14.10
CA GLU A 135 3.04 -16.07 -13.33
C GLU A 135 4.18 -15.97 -12.31
N GLN A 136 3.94 -16.49 -11.10
CA GLN A 136 4.87 -16.47 -9.98
C GLN A 136 4.91 -17.87 -9.35
N PRO A 137 5.62 -18.85 -9.94
CA PRO A 137 5.60 -20.23 -9.46
C PRO A 137 6.07 -20.40 -8.01
N TYR A 138 6.83 -19.45 -7.48
CA TYR A 138 7.31 -19.45 -6.09
C TYR A 138 6.59 -18.41 -5.22
N ARG A 139 6.42 -18.76 -3.94
CA ARG A 139 5.71 -17.94 -2.94
C ARG A 139 6.61 -16.91 -2.22
N THR A 140 7.78 -16.67 -2.79
CA THR A 140 8.88 -15.86 -2.27
C THR A 140 9.56 -15.19 -3.44
N GLN A 141 10.30 -14.12 -3.17
CA GLN A 141 10.89 -13.23 -4.17
C GLN A 141 9.84 -12.65 -5.12
N ASN A 142 8.67 -12.29 -4.59
CA ASN A 142 7.57 -11.76 -5.41
C ASN A 142 7.79 -10.30 -5.83
N GLY A 143 8.59 -9.55 -5.05
CA GLY A 143 8.71 -8.10 -5.21
C GLY A 143 7.38 -7.41 -4.92
N GLY A 144 6.90 -6.60 -5.86
CA GLY A 144 5.54 -6.05 -5.84
C GLY A 144 5.46 -4.53 -5.69
N SER A 145 6.59 -3.81 -5.61
CA SER A 145 6.55 -2.34 -5.59
C SER A 145 5.98 -1.80 -6.91
N VAL A 146 5.12 -0.79 -6.80
CA VAL A 146 4.56 -0.04 -7.92
C VAL A 146 4.68 1.45 -7.62
N GLU A 147 5.26 2.21 -8.55
CA GLU A 147 5.54 3.64 -8.35
C GLU A 147 5.49 4.40 -9.68
N PHE A 148 5.03 5.66 -9.65
CA PHE A 148 5.15 6.55 -10.80
C PHE A 148 6.49 7.28 -10.78
N GLY A 149 7.21 7.22 -11.90
CA GLY A 149 8.40 8.02 -12.11
C GLY A 149 8.07 9.48 -12.45
N PRO A 150 9.06 10.38 -12.38
CA PRO A 150 8.89 11.80 -12.75
C PRO A 150 8.60 12.00 -14.24
N ASP A 151 8.81 10.97 -15.07
CA ASP A 151 8.51 10.93 -16.49
C ASP A 151 7.06 10.47 -16.80
N GLY A 152 6.29 10.11 -15.77
CA GLY A 152 4.89 9.75 -15.88
C GLY A 152 4.63 8.27 -16.19
N TYR A 153 5.67 7.42 -16.24
CA TYR A 153 5.49 5.99 -16.39
C TYR A 153 5.25 5.31 -15.04
N LEU A 154 4.46 4.24 -15.05
CA LEU A 154 4.31 3.32 -13.92
C LEU A 154 5.42 2.27 -13.97
N TYR A 155 6.26 2.24 -12.95
CA TYR A 155 7.31 1.26 -12.74
C TYR A 155 6.80 0.14 -11.85
N ILE A 156 7.12 -1.10 -12.21
CA ILE A 156 6.69 -2.31 -11.50
C ILE A 156 7.96 -3.10 -11.17
N GLY A 157 8.25 -3.26 -9.88
CA GLY A 157 9.32 -4.11 -9.40
C GLY A 157 8.80 -5.52 -9.16
N LEU A 158 9.12 -6.46 -10.05
CA LEU A 158 8.83 -7.89 -9.86
C LEU A 158 10.13 -8.60 -9.49
N GLY A 159 10.04 -9.51 -8.53
CA GLY A 159 11.13 -10.46 -8.32
C GLY A 159 11.00 -11.67 -9.24
N ASP A 160 11.95 -12.60 -9.12
CA ASP A 160 12.03 -13.81 -9.95
C ASP A 160 11.09 -14.94 -9.50
N GLY A 161 10.20 -14.64 -8.54
CA GLY A 161 9.21 -15.55 -8.01
C GLY A 161 8.43 -16.27 -9.09
#